data_AF-A0A919YMB7-F1
#
_entry.id   AF-A0A919YMB7-F1
#
_cell.length_a   1.000
_cell.length_b   1.000
_cell.length_c   1.000
_cell.angle_alpha   90.00
_cell.angle_beta   90.00
_cell.angle_gamma   90.00
#
_symmetry.space_group_name_H-M   'P 1'
#
loop_
_entity.id
_entity.type
_entity.pdbx_description
1 polymer ?
#
loop_
_entity_poly.entity_id
_entity_poly.type
_entity_poly.pdbx_seq_one_letter_code
_entity_poly.pdbx_strand_id
1 'polypeptide(L)'
;MVAVAELGSGTGAITRYIAQVDAKQVLLFEQNSRMRQRLEQAYPAFQCHHNALQLREVLDQSGISQLDCIWSGLPFFNFAQSVRTALLEQILLSLKPGGWFKEAEGYGLALPLKIHINH
;
A
#
# COMPACT_ATOMS: atom_id res chain seq x y z
N MET A 1 0.04 -16.64 4.94
CA MET A 1 1.13 -15.67 5.23
C MET A 1 0.56 -14.27 5.05
N VAL A 2 0.89 -13.34 5.95
CA VAL A 2 0.40 -11.96 5.92
C VAL A 2 1.22 -11.14 4.93
N ALA A 3 0.57 -10.52 3.94
CA ALA A 3 1.16 -9.63 2.95
C ALA A 3 0.57 -8.22 3.06
N VAL A 4 1.43 -7.20 3.11
CA VAL A 4 1.06 -5.81 3.37
C VAL A 4 1.68 -4.90 2.31
N ALA A 5 0.94 -3.87 1.88
CA ALA A 5 1.52 -2.75 1.14
C ALA A 5 1.33 -1.42 1.89
N GLU A 6 2.30 -0.53 1.76
CA GLU A 6 2.21 0.86 2.18
C GLU A 6 2.37 1.77 0.95
N LEU A 7 1.34 2.56 0.65
CA LEU A 7 1.32 3.50 -0.47
C LEU A 7 1.67 4.90 0.04
N GLY A 8 2.72 5.51 -0.48
CA GLY A 8 3.24 6.77 0.04
C GLY A 8 3.93 6.58 1.38
N SER A 9 4.93 5.69 1.43
CA SER A 9 5.65 5.33 2.65
C SER A 9 6.42 6.52 3.28
N GLY A 10 6.72 7.53 2.47
CA GLY A 10 7.34 8.76 2.92
C GLY A 10 8.62 8.50 3.69
N THR A 11 8.72 9.05 4.91
CA THR A 11 9.90 8.89 5.77
C THR A 11 9.92 7.56 6.54
N GLY A 12 8.94 6.68 6.31
CA GLY A 12 8.79 5.42 7.02
C GLY A 12 8.00 5.55 8.33
N ALA A 13 7.12 6.54 8.43
CA ALA A 13 6.39 6.82 9.66
C ALA A 13 5.40 5.70 10.03
N ILE A 14 4.76 5.08 9.04
CA ILE A 14 3.91 3.90 9.24
C ILE A 14 4.73 2.62 9.08
N THR A 15 5.70 2.61 8.15
CA THR A 15 6.64 1.49 7.95
C THR A 15 7.24 0.95 9.25
N ARG A 16 7.64 1.82 10.19
CA ARG A 16 8.20 1.40 11.49
C ARG A 16 7.27 0.53 12.32
N TYR A 17 5.95 0.72 12.19
CA TYR A 17 4.95 -0.09 12.88
C TYR A 17 4.67 -1.37 12.10
N ILE A 18 4.66 -1.32 10.77
CA ILE A 18 4.58 -2.52 9.92
C ILE A 18 5.74 -3.47 10.22
N ALA A 19 6.94 -2.94 10.48
CA ALA A 19 8.11 -3.74 10.86
C ALA A 19 8.03 -4.40 12.24
N GLN A 20 7.13 -3.95 13.12
CA GLN A 20 6.89 -4.59 14.40
C GLN A 20 5.91 -5.76 14.30
N VAL A 21 5.17 -5.85 13.21
CA VAL A 21 4.26 -6.97 12.90
C VAL A 21 5.06 -7.99 12.09
N ASP A 22 4.95 -9.28 12.40
CA ASP A 22 5.64 -10.36 11.66
C ASP A 22 5.00 -10.63 10.27
N ALA A 23 4.88 -9.58 9.46
CA ALA A 23 4.44 -9.64 8.08
C ALA A 23 5.56 -10.24 7.22
N LYS A 24 5.24 -11.29 6.45
CA LYS A 24 6.23 -12.02 5.66
C LYS A 24 6.56 -11.34 4.34
N GLN A 25 5.64 -10.53 3.82
CA GLN A 25 5.80 -9.83 2.54
C GLN A 25 5.33 -8.39 2.72
N VAL A 26 6.25 -7.45 2.60
CA VAL A 26 5.98 -6.02 2.75
C VAL A 26 6.45 -5.29 1.52
N LEU A 27 5.53 -4.57 0.87
CA LEU A 27 5.77 -3.73 -0.29
C LEU A 27 5.60 -2.27 0.09
N LEU A 28 6.64 -1.46 -0.12
CA LEU A 28 6.64 -0.03 0.12
C LEU A 28 6.61 0.71 -1.21
N PHE A 29 5.75 1.71 -1.34
CA PHE A 29 5.66 2.55 -2.53
C PHE A 29 5.98 4.00 -2.17
N GLU A 30 7.09 4.51 -2.69
CA GLU A 30 7.55 5.88 -2.46
C GLU A 30 8.18 6.47 -3.73
N GLN A 31 7.59 7.56 -4.23
CA GLN A 31 7.97 8.20 -5.48
C GLN A 31 9.30 8.97 -5.38
N ASN A 32 9.57 9.59 -4.23
CA ASN A 32 10.80 10.33 -4.02
C ASN A 32 11.99 9.37 -3.85
N SER A 33 12.94 9.42 -4.79
CA SER A 33 14.11 8.53 -4.81
C SER A 33 14.96 8.59 -3.55
N ARG A 34 15.14 9.77 -2.96
CA ARG A 34 15.94 9.95 -1.73
C ARG A 34 15.26 9.32 -0.52
N MET A 35 13.93 9.43 -0.43
CA MET A 35 13.16 8.81 0.66
C MET A 35 13.11 7.31 0.50
N ARG A 36 12.89 6.82 -0.73
CA ARG A 36 12.94 5.40 -1.07
C ARG A 36 14.30 4.77 -0.75
N GLN A 37 15.41 5.40 -1.12
CA GLN A 37 16.74 4.90 -0.78
C GLN A 37 16.96 4.77 0.73
N ARG A 38 16.41 5.70 1.53
CA ARG A 38 16.46 5.60 3.00
C ARG A 38 15.61 4.46 3.53
N LEU A 39 14.43 4.21 2.94
CA LEU A 39 13.58 3.07 3.29
C LEU A 39 14.29 1.75 2.99
N GLU A 40 14.91 1.61 1.81
CA GLU A 40 15.68 0.41 1.43
C GLU A 40 16.83 0.13 2.40
N GLN A 41 17.52 1.18 2.88
CA GLN A 41 18.59 1.05 3.88
C GLN A 41 18.07 0.69 5.27
N ALA A 42 16.95 1.28 5.69
CA ALA A 42 16.38 1.06 7.02
C ALA A 42 15.62 -0.27 7.14
N TYR A 43 15.03 -0.74 6.04
CA TYR A 43 14.18 -1.93 5.97
C TYR A 43 14.62 -2.85 4.81
N PRO A 44 15.84 -3.43 4.86
CA PRO A 44 16.38 -4.22 3.75
C PRO A 44 15.60 -5.50 3.44
N ALA A 45 14.71 -5.94 4.35
CA ALA A 45 13.81 -7.07 4.12
C ALA A 45 12.54 -6.68 3.33
N PHE A 46 12.27 -5.38 3.14
CA PHE A 46 11.06 -4.88 2.47
C PHE A 46 11.37 -4.50 1.03
N GLN A 47 10.42 -4.76 0.14
CA GLN A 47 10.58 -4.39 -1.27
C GLN A 47 10.09 -2.97 -1.48
N CYS A 48 10.93 -2.12 -2.07
CA CYS A 48 10.62 -0.72 -2.29
C CYS A 48 10.40 -0.42 -3.78
N HIS A 49 9.30 0.26 -4.10
CA HIS A 49 8.87 0.58 -5.45
C HIS A 49 8.55 2.07 -5.57
N HIS A 50 8.62 2.59 -6.80
CA HIS A 50 8.48 4.02 -7.04
C HIS A 50 7.05 4.48 -7.34
N ASN A 51 6.20 3.59 -7.84
CA ASN A 51 4.89 3.97 -8.38
C ASN A 51 3.77 3.09 -7.84
N ALA A 52 2.91 3.67 -7.00
CA ALA A 52 1.74 2.99 -6.44
C ALA A 52 0.71 2.58 -7.50
N LEU A 53 0.70 3.20 -8.68
CA LEU A 53 -0.16 2.78 -9.79
C LEU A 53 0.25 1.43 -10.40
N GLN A 54 1.44 0.92 -10.06
CA GLN A 54 1.93 -0.39 -10.49
C GLN A 54 1.73 -1.48 -9.43
N LEU A 55 0.89 -1.25 -8.42
CA LEU A 55 0.69 -2.19 -7.31
C LEU A 55 0.38 -3.61 -7.81
N ARG A 56 -0.56 -3.77 -8.74
CA ARG A 56 -0.95 -5.09 -9.28
C ARG A 56 0.21 -5.78 -10.00
N GLU A 57 0.93 -5.02 -10.82
CA GLU A 57 2.10 -5.51 -11.55
C GLU A 57 3.20 -6.00 -10.58
N VAL A 58 3.49 -5.21 -9.54
CA VAL A 58 4.48 -5.56 -8.52
C VAL A 58 4.08 -6.82 -7.75
N LEU A 59 2.80 -6.97 -7.43
CA LEU A 59 2.29 -8.17 -6.76
C LEU A 59 2.50 -9.43 -7.62
N ASP A 60 2.21 -9.34 -8.92
CA ASP A 60 2.40 -10.45 -9.85
C ASP A 60 3.89 -10.84 -9.97
N GLN A 61 4.78 -9.84 -10.08
CA GLN A 61 6.24 -10.04 -10.11
C GLN A 61 6.77 -10.63 -8.79
N SER A 62 6.13 -10.31 -7.67
CA SER A 62 6.50 -10.82 -6.34
C SER A 62 5.89 -12.18 -6.01
N GLY A 63 5.07 -12.76 -6.90
CA GLY A 63 4.33 -14.00 -6.62
C GLY A 63 3.25 -13.85 -5.55
N ILE A 64 2.77 -12.62 -5.32
CA ILE A 64 1.73 -12.30 -4.34
C ILE A 64 0.39 -12.21 -5.06
N SER A 65 -0.51 -13.16 -4.80
CA SER A 65 -1.85 -13.10 -5.42
C SER A 65 -2.64 -11.90 -4.91
N GLN A 66 -2.72 -11.69 -3.60
CA GLN A 66 -3.48 -10.60 -2.98
C GLN A 66 -2.92 -10.23 -1.60
N LEU A 67 -3.22 -9.02 -1.16
CA LEU A 67 -2.79 -8.41 0.09
C LEU A 67 -3.85 -8.57 1.19
N ASP A 68 -3.38 -8.77 2.43
CA ASP A 68 -4.23 -8.79 3.62
C ASP A 68 -4.56 -7.37 4.08
N CYS A 69 -3.62 -6.44 3.88
CA CYS A 69 -3.80 -5.04 4.26
C CYS A 69 -3.03 -4.09 3.34
N ILE A 70 -3.62 -2.93 3.09
CA ILE A 70 -2.99 -1.78 2.45
C ILE A 70 -3.12 -0.56 3.37
N TRP A 71 -2.00 0.05 3.69
CA TRP A 71 -1.93 1.38 4.31
C TRP A 71 -1.61 2.43 3.25
N SER A 72 -2.23 3.59 3.29
CA SER A 72 -1.93 4.67 2.35
C SER A 72 -1.71 5.99 3.07
N GLY A 73 -0.49 6.50 2.99
CA GLY A 73 -0.11 7.88 3.32
C GLY A 73 -0.21 8.85 2.14
N LEU A 74 -0.73 8.40 1.00
CA LEU A 74 -0.93 9.27 -0.17
C LEU A 74 -2.01 10.33 0.09
N PRO A 75 -1.77 11.61 -0.29
CA PRO A 75 -2.76 12.68 -0.14
C PRO A 75 -3.77 12.64 -1.29
N PHE A 76 -4.74 11.72 -1.27
CA PHE A 76 -5.68 11.50 -2.36
C PHE A 76 -6.46 12.74 -2.82
N PHE A 77 -6.72 13.68 -1.90
CA PHE A 77 -7.40 14.95 -2.20
C PHE A 77 -6.59 15.88 -3.11
N ASN A 78 -5.26 15.75 -3.10
CA ASN A 78 -4.36 16.57 -3.93
C ASN A 78 -4.19 15.99 -5.34
N PHE A 79 -4.70 14.78 -5.60
CA PHE A 79 -4.57 14.14 -6.90
C PHE A 79 -5.73 14.48 -7.85
N ALA A 80 -5.39 14.55 -9.14
CA ALA A 80 -6.39 14.57 -10.20
C ALA A 80 -7.33 13.36 -10.09
N GLN A 81 -8.60 13.55 -10.49
CA GLN A 81 -9.62 12.51 -10.39
C GLN A 81 -9.20 11.19 -11.06
N SER A 82 -8.56 11.27 -12.24
CA SER A 82 -8.07 10.09 -12.96
C SER A 82 -7.04 9.28 -12.17
N VAL A 83 -6.09 9.96 -11.52
CA VAL A 83 -5.05 9.32 -10.70
C VAL A 83 -5.68 8.70 -9.44
N ARG A 84 -6.59 9.39 -8.78
CA ARG A 84 -7.31 8.86 -7.62
C ARG A 84 -8.12 7.61 -7.99
N THR A 85 -8.87 7.65 -9.09
CA THR A 85 -9.64 6.48 -9.58
C THR A 85 -8.71 5.31 -9.88
N ALA A 86 -7.62 5.53 -10.60
CA ALA A 86 -6.67 4.46 -10.92
C ALA A 86 -6.01 3.85 -9.66
N LEU A 87 -5.64 4.67 -8.67
CA LEU A 87 -5.12 4.16 -7.39
C LEU A 87 -6.15 3.31 -6.65
N LEU A 88 -7.41 3.75 -6.60
CA LEU A 88 -8.49 2.98 -5.98
C LEU A 88 -8.69 1.64 -6.70
N GLU A 89 -8.69 1.61 -8.03
CA GLU A 89 -8.77 0.36 -8.80
C GLU A 89 -7.61 -0.58 -8.46
N GLN A 90 -6.38 -0.07 -8.41
CA GLN A 90 -5.22 -0.86 -7.99
C GLN A 90 -5.40 -1.45 -6.59
N ILE A 91 -5.87 -0.65 -5.62
CA ILE A 91 -6.14 -1.10 -4.23
C ILE A 91 -7.20 -2.21 -4.22
N LEU A 92 -8.31 -2.01 -4.93
CA LEU A 92 -9.44 -2.93 -4.97
C LEU A 92 -9.05 -4.29 -5.57
N LEU A 93 -8.30 -4.28 -6.68
CA LEU A 93 -7.84 -5.50 -7.36
C LEU A 93 -6.71 -6.22 -6.60
N SER A 94 -6.07 -5.54 -5.67
CA SER A 94 -4.91 -6.05 -4.92
C SER A 94 -5.29 -6.62 -3.56
N LEU A 95 -6.43 -6.23 -2.99
CA LEU A 95 -6.89 -6.72 -1.70
C LEU A 95 -7.58 -8.08 -1.81
N LYS A 96 -7.37 -8.94 -0.81
CA LYS A 96 -8.20 -10.12 -0.60
C LYS A 96 -9.64 -9.73 -0.30
N PRO A 97 -10.63 -10.58 -0.62
CA PRO A 97 -11.95 -10.47 -0.03
C PRO A 97 -11.85 -10.39 1.51
N GLY A 98 -12.39 -9.32 2.10
CA GLY A 98 -12.28 -9.06 3.55
C GLY A 98 -10.95 -8.47 4.03
N GLY A 99 -10.03 -8.11 3.13
CA GLY A 99 -8.80 -7.39 3.45
C GLY A 99 -9.04 -5.94 3.90
N TRP A 100 -8.04 -5.34 4.53
CA TRP A 100 -8.15 -4.01 5.14
C TRP A 100 -7.45 -2.92 4.34
N PHE A 101 -8.18 -1.88 3.97
CA PHE A 101 -7.61 -0.62 3.50
C PHE A 101 -7.66 0.45 4.60
N LYS A 102 -6.57 1.18 4.80
CA LYS A 102 -6.46 2.28 5.77
C LYS A 102 -5.74 3.48 5.16
N GLU A 103 -6.40 4.63 5.11
CA GLU A 103 -5.80 5.91 4.74
C GLU A 103 -5.24 6.61 6.00
N ALA A 104 -4.06 7.23 5.91
CA ALA A 104 -3.36 7.83 7.03
C ALA A 104 -3.77 9.28 7.32
N GLU A 105 -4.40 9.98 6.36
CA GLU A 105 -4.86 11.35 6.51
C GLU A 105 -6.40 11.43 6.48
N GLY A 106 -6.98 12.11 7.49
CA GLY A 106 -8.37 12.55 7.48
C GLY A 106 -9.28 11.85 8.50
N TYR A 107 -9.57 12.55 9.60
CA TYR A 107 -10.85 12.39 10.29
C TYR A 107 -11.96 12.58 9.24
N GLY A 108 -12.57 11.51 8.74
CA GLY A 108 -13.61 11.69 7.74
C GLY A 108 -14.28 10.46 7.19
N LEU A 109 -13.56 9.37 6.93
CA LEU A 109 -14.16 8.10 6.47
C LEU A 109 -13.16 6.97 6.66
N ALA A 110 -13.09 6.41 7.86
CA ALA A 110 -12.75 5.00 7.97
C ALA A 110 -13.93 4.24 7.35
N LEU A 111 -13.97 4.10 6.02
CA LEU A 111 -14.84 3.12 5.40
C LEU A 111 -14.25 1.76 5.80
N PRO A 112 -14.93 0.93 6.62
CA PRO A 112 -14.79 -0.48 6.42
C PRO A 112 -15.36 -0.73 5.02
N LEU A 113 -14.51 -0.70 4.00
CA LEU A 113 -14.83 -1.32 2.73
C LEU A 113 -14.87 -2.83 3.01
N LYS A 114 -15.97 -3.29 3.63
CA LYS A 114 -16.40 -4.68 3.55
C LYS A 114 -16.90 -4.86 2.13
N ILE A 115 -15.98 -5.06 1.20
CA ILE A 115 -16.33 -5.32 -0.18
C ILE A 115 -16.87 -6.75 -0.22
N HIS A 116 -18.19 -6.87 -0.20
CA HIS A 116 -18.87 -8.10 -0.58
C HIS A 116 -18.72 -8.22 -2.10
N ILE A 117 -17.76 -9.04 -2.53
CA ILE A 117 -17.69 -9.47 -3.93
C ILE A 117 -18.74 -10.57 -4.07
N ASN A 118 -19.91 -10.23 -4.60
CA ASN A 118 -20.86 -11.24 -5.05
C ASN A 118 -20.28 -11.88 -6.32
N HIS A 119 -20.01 -13.18 -6.23
CA HIS A 119 -19.75 -14.03 -7.39
C HIS A 119 -20.99 -14.18 -8.26
#